data_AF-A0A7X9FYR3-F1
#
_entry.id   AF-A0A7X9FYR3-F1
#
_cell.length_a   1.000
_cell.length_b   1.000
_cell.length_c   1.000
_cell.angle_alpha   90.00
_cell.angle_beta   90.00
_cell.angle_gamma   90.00
#
_symmetry.space_group_name_H-M   'P 1'
#
loop_
_entity.id
_entity.type
_entity.pdbx_description
1 polymer ?
#
loop_
_entity_poly.entity_id
_entity_poly.type
_entity_poly.pdbx_seq_one_letter_code
_entity_poly.pdbx_strand_id
1 'polypeptide(L)'
;MGFAGRDFNIAGKSKYNTGSSGSYTGRGSDFADSGRVYEGSDNEASGKKDSGKKDSGKKDSGKKDNSKKESGKNDTSKKDNSKKDTSKRDSEEKDTSKKDSEKKDASKKDCGDKRTIRPYNRDRAVQYAHLWAYGRNPSYYDFEKLGGDCTNFASQCIYAGSGVMNYTPVYGWYYINSFNRTASWTGVNYLYKFLVNNRGAGPFAEEVDISDVRPGDIAQLSFADSKHFNHSPVVVKVSSPPSLEGILVAAHTFDTDYYRLADFEPAYVRFLHIAGVRV
;
A
#
# COMPACT_ATOMS: atom_id res chain seq x y z
N MET A 1 53.45 9.96 -25.84
CA MET A 1 53.41 9.25 -24.55
C MET A 1 52.98 10.26 -23.47
N GLY A 2 52.28 9.91 -22.40
CA GLY A 2 51.76 8.58 -22.06
C GLY A 2 51.83 8.27 -20.56
N PHE A 3 51.04 8.96 -19.74
CA PHE A 3 50.80 8.65 -18.33
C PHE A 3 49.33 8.95 -18.00
N ALA A 4 48.60 8.31 -17.09
CA ALA A 4 48.61 6.97 -16.49
C ALA A 4 47.75 7.09 -15.21
N GLY A 5 46.53 6.55 -15.24
CA GLY A 5 45.80 6.04 -14.08
C GLY A 5 45.40 6.97 -12.92
N ARG A 6 44.08 7.08 -12.69
CA ARG A 6 43.51 6.83 -11.36
C ARG A 6 42.00 6.55 -11.42
N ASP A 7 41.64 5.28 -11.28
CA ASP A 7 40.27 4.86 -11.00
C ASP A 7 39.89 5.23 -9.55
N PHE A 8 38.64 5.63 -9.33
CA PHE A 8 38.09 5.82 -7.98
C PHE A 8 36.83 4.96 -7.79
N ASN A 9 37.03 3.78 -7.19
CA ASN A 9 35.94 3.01 -6.60
C ASN A 9 35.53 3.64 -5.26
N ILE A 10 34.25 3.95 -5.08
CA ILE A 10 33.66 4.22 -3.76
C ILE A 10 32.39 3.37 -3.60
N ALA A 11 32.53 2.26 -2.88
CA ALA A 11 31.42 1.36 -2.53
C ALA A 11 30.97 1.63 -1.09
N GLY A 12 30.03 2.57 -0.91
CA GLY A 12 29.50 2.96 0.40
C GLY A 12 28.52 1.94 1.01
N LYS A 13 29.03 0.85 1.59
CA LYS A 13 28.23 -0.06 2.43
C LYS A 13 28.25 0.41 3.89
N SER A 14 27.19 1.05 4.37
CA SER A 14 26.99 1.20 5.81
C SER A 14 26.41 -0.09 6.41
N LYS A 15 26.96 -0.51 7.54
CA LYS A 15 26.40 -1.54 8.44
C LYS A 15 26.38 -0.94 9.83
N TYR A 16 25.21 -0.87 10.46
CA TYR A 16 25.11 -0.67 11.91
C TYR A 16 24.73 -2.00 12.56
N ASN A 17 25.35 -2.30 13.71
CA ASN A 17 25.24 -3.60 14.36
C ASN A 17 25.18 -3.44 15.88
N THR A 18 24.06 -3.88 16.47
CA THR A 18 23.86 -4.25 17.89
C THR A 18 24.46 -3.35 18.99
N GLY A 19 23.61 -2.53 19.62
CA GLY A 19 23.69 -2.17 21.05
C GLY A 19 22.59 -2.91 21.83
N SER A 20 22.72 -3.10 23.14
CA SER A 20 21.86 -4.01 23.93
C SER A 20 21.19 -3.36 25.14
N SER A 21 20.09 -3.99 25.59
CA SER A 21 19.36 -3.82 26.86
C SER A 21 18.50 -2.56 27.04
N GLY A 22 17.32 -2.72 27.66
CA GLY A 22 16.36 -1.64 27.85
C GLY A 22 14.92 -2.08 28.20
N SER A 23 14.73 -3.11 29.02
CA SER A 23 13.39 -3.57 29.42
C SER A 23 12.75 -2.59 30.43
N TYR A 24 11.73 -1.85 30.01
CA TYR A 24 10.95 -0.96 30.88
C TYR A 24 9.58 -1.54 31.21
N THR A 25 9.24 -1.59 32.51
CA THR A 25 7.96 -2.11 33.00
C THR A 25 7.31 -1.19 34.02
N GLY A 26 6.17 -0.60 33.64
CA GLY A 26 5.07 -0.29 34.55
C GLY A 26 4.99 1.13 35.14
N ARG A 27 3.73 1.51 35.41
CA ARG A 27 3.23 2.72 36.09
C ARG A 27 3.37 4.03 35.29
N GLY A 28 2.42 4.97 35.34
CA GLY A 28 1.11 4.95 36.02
C GLY A 28 0.93 6.11 36.99
N SER A 29 0.38 7.21 36.47
CA SER A 29 -0.15 8.38 37.19
C SER A 29 -0.96 9.16 36.14
N ASP A 30 -2.28 9.26 36.26
CA ASP A 30 -2.99 10.16 37.17
C ASP A 30 -2.76 11.64 36.82
N PHE A 31 -3.63 12.18 35.97
CA PHE A 31 -3.90 13.61 35.86
C PHE A 31 -5.41 13.82 35.82
N ALA A 32 -5.94 14.47 36.85
CA ALA A 32 -7.35 14.76 36.98
C ALA A 32 -7.72 16.11 36.32
N ASP A 33 -8.89 16.11 35.69
CA ASP A 33 -9.95 17.12 35.79
C ASP A 33 -9.58 18.62 35.90
N SER A 34 -10.07 19.39 34.93
CA SER A 34 -10.60 20.73 35.18
C SER A 34 -11.80 21.01 34.27
N GLY A 35 -12.97 20.54 34.68
CA GLY A 35 -14.21 20.69 33.93
C GLY A 35 -14.70 22.15 33.76
N ARG A 36 -15.60 22.35 32.80
CA ARG A 36 -16.48 23.54 32.74
C ARG A 36 -17.89 23.12 32.36
N VAL A 37 -18.85 23.53 33.18
CA VAL A 37 -20.27 23.17 33.10
C VAL A 37 -20.98 23.99 32.01
N TYR A 38 -21.93 23.35 31.32
CA TYR A 38 -23.12 24.01 30.81
C TYR A 38 -24.35 23.16 31.12
N GLU A 39 -25.31 23.76 31.81
CA GLU A 39 -26.71 23.32 31.92
C GLU A 39 -27.39 23.54 30.54
N GLY A 40 -28.51 22.93 30.17
CA GLY A 40 -29.43 22.07 30.91
C GLY A 40 -30.85 22.37 30.42
N SER A 41 -31.57 21.37 29.90
CA SER A 41 -32.95 21.52 29.39
C SER A 41 -33.65 20.17 29.32
N ASP A 42 -34.69 20.00 30.13
CA ASP A 42 -35.35 18.71 30.33
C ASP A 42 -36.44 18.40 29.31
N ASN A 43 -36.82 17.13 29.23
CA ASN A 43 -38.22 16.71 29.07
C ASN A 43 -38.38 15.23 29.45
N GLU A 44 -38.97 14.96 30.62
CA GLU A 44 -39.52 13.64 30.94
C GLU A 44 -40.92 13.47 30.35
N ALA A 45 -41.26 12.25 29.93
CA ALA A 45 -42.63 11.74 30.07
C ALA A 45 -42.62 10.20 30.20
N SER A 46 -43.38 9.69 31.17
CA SER A 46 -43.64 8.25 31.36
C SER A 46 -44.41 7.64 30.18
N GLY A 47 -44.35 6.34 29.88
CA GLY A 47 -43.73 5.21 30.59
C GLY A 47 -44.77 4.26 31.20
N LYS A 48 -44.57 2.93 31.04
CA LYS A 48 -45.27 1.89 31.84
C LYS A 48 -44.54 0.56 31.79
N LYS A 49 -44.66 -0.21 32.87
CA LYS A 49 -44.15 -1.59 33.01
C LYS A 49 -45.21 -2.60 32.55
N ASP A 50 -44.78 -3.79 32.17
CA ASP A 50 -45.47 -5.00 32.65
C ASP A 50 -44.46 -6.15 32.86
N SER A 51 -44.88 -7.25 33.51
CA SER A 51 -43.96 -8.21 34.13
C SER A 51 -44.46 -9.65 34.22
N GLY A 52 -43.53 -10.60 34.04
CA GLY A 52 -43.75 -12.04 34.20
C GLY A 52 -43.64 -12.81 32.87
N LYS A 53 -43.34 -14.12 32.88
CA LYS A 53 -42.90 -14.99 33.99
C LYS A 53 -42.06 -16.14 33.41
N LYS A 54 -41.35 -16.89 34.27
CA LYS A 54 -40.57 -18.08 33.88
C LYS A 54 -41.44 -19.14 33.20
N ASP A 55 -40.82 -19.95 32.34
CA ASP A 55 -41.07 -21.40 32.36
C ASP A 55 -39.80 -22.21 32.07
N SER A 56 -39.83 -23.52 32.30
CA SER A 56 -38.64 -24.39 32.28
C SER A 56 -38.90 -25.81 31.75
N GLY A 57 -38.09 -26.25 30.78
CA GLY A 57 -38.10 -27.61 30.21
C GLY A 57 -36.69 -28.22 30.12
N LYS A 58 -36.55 -29.56 30.11
CA LYS A 58 -35.27 -30.25 30.35
C LYS A 58 -35.24 -31.66 29.73
N LYS A 59 -34.12 -32.04 29.06
CA LYS A 59 -33.83 -33.36 28.45
C LYS A 59 -34.77 -33.74 27.26
N ASP A 60 -34.48 -34.70 26.38
CA ASP A 60 -33.48 -35.80 26.29
C ASP A 60 -32.48 -35.61 25.12
N SER A 61 -31.33 -36.28 24.95
CA SER A 61 -30.80 -37.60 25.36
C SER A 61 -31.08 -38.76 24.37
N GLY A 62 -30.10 -39.05 23.49
CA GLY A 62 -30.10 -40.13 22.48
C GLY A 62 -28.68 -40.41 21.97
N LYS A 63 -28.33 -41.67 21.68
CA LYS A 63 -26.95 -42.17 21.43
C LYS A 63 -26.97 -43.50 20.64
N LYS A 64 -25.83 -43.93 20.06
CA LYS A 64 -25.55 -45.26 19.42
C LYS A 64 -26.21 -45.46 18.04
N ASP A 65 -25.85 -46.40 17.15
CA ASP A 65 -24.65 -47.24 16.84
C ASP A 65 -24.89 -47.92 15.44
N ASN A 66 -23.98 -48.57 14.69
CA ASN A 66 -22.52 -48.53 14.47
C ASN A 66 -22.14 -49.57 13.36
N SER A 67 -21.02 -49.40 12.63
CA SER A 67 -20.43 -50.31 11.60
C SER A 67 -21.21 -50.45 10.26
N LYS A 68 -20.72 -51.06 9.15
CA LYS A 68 -19.54 -51.92 8.83
C LYS A 68 -19.22 -51.75 7.30
N LYS A 69 -17.97 -51.67 6.78
CA LYS A 69 -16.96 -52.74 6.43
C LYS A 69 -17.52 -53.82 5.47
N GLU A 70 -16.82 -54.45 4.52
CA GLU A 70 -15.39 -54.51 4.08
C GLU A 70 -15.25 -53.87 2.65
N SER A 71 -14.24 -54.01 1.77
CA SER A 71 -12.85 -54.57 1.67
C SER A 71 -12.11 -53.74 0.57
N GLY A 72 -10.87 -53.98 0.06
CA GLY A 72 -9.72 -54.85 0.39
C GLY A 72 -8.44 -54.25 -0.28
N LYS A 73 -7.25 -54.33 0.33
CA LYS A 73 -6.10 -55.21 -0.01
C LYS A 73 -5.67 -55.22 -1.50
N ASN A 74 -4.40 -55.13 -1.93
CA ASN A 74 -3.04 -54.90 -1.34
C ASN A 74 -2.08 -54.57 -2.55
N ASP A 75 -0.73 -54.37 -2.54
CA ASP A 75 0.36 -54.52 -1.55
C ASP A 75 1.65 -53.69 -1.90
N THR A 76 2.72 -53.86 -1.09
CA THR A 76 4.17 -53.59 -1.26
C THR A 76 4.79 -52.88 -2.50
N SER A 77 5.22 -51.62 -2.30
CA SER A 77 6.62 -51.12 -2.13
C SER A 77 7.84 -51.51 -3.04
N LYS A 78 8.82 -50.57 -3.05
CA LYS A 78 10.15 -50.49 -3.74
C LYS A 78 10.10 -50.18 -5.26
N LYS A 79 10.79 -49.16 -5.81
CA LYS A 79 12.13 -48.52 -5.62
C LYS A 79 13.23 -49.22 -6.43
N ASP A 80 13.84 -48.51 -7.38
CA ASP A 80 15.30 -48.40 -7.51
C ASP A 80 15.77 -47.20 -8.35
N ASN A 81 17.09 -46.97 -8.42
CA ASN A 81 17.67 -45.63 -8.61
C ASN A 81 18.96 -45.62 -9.45
N SER A 82 19.08 -44.66 -10.38
CA SER A 82 20.31 -44.16 -11.05
C SER A 82 21.13 -45.10 -11.97
N LYS A 83 21.85 -44.47 -12.94
CA LYS A 83 22.96 -44.92 -13.84
C LYS A 83 22.61 -44.88 -15.35
N LYS A 84 23.50 -44.44 -16.26
CA LYS A 84 24.89 -43.94 -16.13
C LYS A 84 25.33 -43.07 -17.36
N ASP A 85 26.23 -42.11 -17.10
CA ASP A 85 27.37 -41.58 -17.90
C ASP A 85 27.71 -42.28 -19.26
N THR A 86 28.33 -41.67 -20.29
CA THR A 86 29.11 -40.39 -20.40
C THR A 86 29.47 -40.07 -21.88
N SER A 87 29.86 -38.82 -22.18
CA SER A 87 30.91 -38.41 -23.16
C SER A 87 30.72 -38.70 -24.67
N LYS A 88 31.44 -38.09 -25.62
CA LYS A 88 32.14 -36.78 -25.79
C LYS A 88 32.63 -36.71 -27.26
N ARG A 89 32.96 -35.50 -27.75
CA ARG A 89 33.76 -35.11 -28.94
C ARG A 89 32.95 -34.56 -30.12
N ASP A 90 33.48 -33.69 -30.99
CA ASP A 90 34.44 -32.53 -30.98
C ASP A 90 34.69 -32.20 -32.50
N SER A 91 35.42 -31.11 -32.85
CA SER A 91 35.68 -30.54 -34.22
C SER A 91 34.52 -29.71 -34.83
N GLU A 92 34.66 -28.41 -35.18
CA GLU A 92 35.55 -27.70 -36.16
C GLU A 92 35.07 -27.82 -37.62
N GLU A 93 35.11 -26.81 -38.51
CA GLU A 93 35.28 -25.33 -38.43
C GLU A 93 34.93 -24.72 -39.83
N LYS A 94 34.20 -23.58 -39.93
CA LYS A 94 34.52 -22.42 -40.82
C LYS A 94 33.47 -21.30 -40.93
N ASP A 95 33.89 -20.13 -40.45
CA ASP A 95 33.87 -18.79 -41.05
C ASP A 95 33.13 -18.53 -42.40
N THR A 96 32.30 -17.48 -42.47
CA THR A 96 32.44 -16.38 -43.48
C THR A 96 31.55 -15.15 -43.23
N SER A 97 32.19 -14.00 -43.06
CA SER A 97 31.76 -12.60 -43.33
C SER A 97 30.28 -12.25 -43.65
N LYS A 98 29.65 -11.53 -42.70
CA LYS A 98 29.10 -10.15 -42.83
C LYS A 98 28.26 -9.77 -44.07
N LYS A 99 26.98 -9.40 -43.85
CA LYS A 99 26.31 -8.31 -44.59
C LYS A 99 25.21 -7.62 -43.77
N ASP A 100 25.25 -6.29 -43.73
CA ASP A 100 24.27 -5.43 -43.07
C ASP A 100 22.98 -5.29 -43.90
N SER A 101 21.81 -5.18 -43.25
CA SER A 101 20.60 -4.64 -43.88
C SER A 101 19.61 -4.08 -42.86
N GLU A 102 19.19 -2.83 -43.06
CA GLU A 102 18.25 -2.11 -42.19
C GLU A 102 16.80 -2.49 -42.52
N LYS A 103 15.96 -2.71 -41.50
CA LYS A 103 14.48 -2.55 -41.49
C LYS A 103 13.91 -3.04 -40.15
N LYS A 104 13.00 -2.35 -39.46
CA LYS A 104 12.49 -0.97 -39.63
C LYS A 104 12.48 -0.31 -38.25
N ASP A 105 12.68 0.99 -38.21
CA ASP A 105 12.18 1.80 -37.10
C ASP A 105 10.65 1.73 -37.11
N ALA A 106 10.09 0.90 -36.24
CA ALA A 106 8.65 0.79 -36.01
C ALA A 106 8.22 1.92 -35.08
N SER A 107 8.34 3.16 -35.58
CA SER A 107 7.96 4.37 -34.87
C SER A 107 6.56 4.21 -34.31
N LYS A 108 6.50 4.04 -32.98
CA LYS A 108 5.28 3.68 -32.27
C LYS A 108 4.35 4.88 -32.34
N LYS A 109 3.44 4.85 -33.30
CA LYS A 109 2.54 5.94 -33.68
C LYS A 109 1.71 6.37 -32.47
N ASP A 110 2.24 7.34 -31.74
CA ASP A 110 1.63 7.84 -30.53
C ASP A 110 0.33 8.53 -30.92
N CYS A 111 -0.79 7.85 -30.67
CA CYS A 111 -2.12 8.38 -30.85
C CYS A 111 -2.39 9.36 -29.71
N GLY A 112 -1.67 10.49 -29.75
CA GLY A 112 -1.63 11.54 -28.73
C GLY A 112 -3.03 11.99 -28.35
N ASP A 113 -3.55 11.36 -27.31
CA ASP A 113 -4.89 11.59 -26.78
C ASP A 113 -4.90 13.00 -26.18
N LYS A 114 -5.60 13.92 -26.85
CA LYS A 114 -5.62 15.36 -26.54
C LYS A 114 -6.46 15.68 -25.30
N ARG A 115 -6.36 14.86 -24.25
CA ARG A 115 -6.89 15.17 -22.92
C ARG A 115 -6.24 16.43 -22.37
N THR A 116 -7.04 17.24 -21.70
CA THR A 116 -6.56 18.46 -21.05
C THR A 116 -5.93 18.08 -19.72
N ILE A 117 -4.79 18.71 -19.37
CA ILE A 117 -4.19 18.57 -18.05
C ILE A 117 -4.67 19.71 -17.17
N ARG A 118 -5.41 19.37 -16.11
CA ARG A 118 -5.83 20.28 -15.04
C ARG A 118 -4.83 20.17 -13.87
N PRO A 119 -4.45 21.28 -13.20
CA PRO A 119 -3.67 21.20 -11.96
C PRO A 119 -4.39 20.37 -10.90
N TYR A 120 -3.61 19.59 -10.15
CA TYR A 120 -4.07 18.85 -8.97
C TYR A 120 -4.22 19.80 -7.77
N ASN A 121 -5.37 19.78 -7.10
CA ASN A 121 -5.63 20.64 -5.95
C ASN A 121 -5.03 20.01 -4.68
N ARG A 122 -3.74 20.28 -4.46
CA ARG A 122 -2.96 19.80 -3.31
C ARG A 122 -3.59 20.18 -1.98
N ASP A 123 -4.08 21.41 -1.85
CA ASP A 123 -4.67 21.93 -0.61
C ASP A 123 -5.91 21.13 -0.19
N ARG A 124 -6.77 20.72 -1.13
CA ARG A 124 -7.91 19.84 -0.86
C ARG A 124 -7.51 18.43 -0.47
N ALA A 125 -6.45 17.87 -1.06
CA ALA A 125 -5.94 16.56 -0.66
C ALA A 125 -5.42 16.58 0.79
N VAL A 126 -4.72 17.66 1.18
CA VAL A 126 -4.20 17.88 2.54
C VAL A 126 -5.32 18.17 3.54
N GLN A 127 -6.29 19.03 3.19
CA GLN A 127 -7.48 19.29 4.00
C GLN A 127 -8.30 18.01 4.24
N TYR A 128 -8.46 17.16 3.22
CA TYR A 128 -9.12 15.87 3.37
C TYR A 128 -8.34 14.93 4.29
N ALA A 129 -7.01 14.91 4.17
CA ALA A 129 -6.16 14.10 5.03
C ALA A 129 -6.31 14.49 6.51
N HIS A 130 -6.19 15.78 6.84
CA HIS A 130 -6.40 16.29 8.21
C HIS A 130 -7.82 16.00 8.76
N LEU A 131 -8.85 16.11 7.91
CA LEU A 131 -10.24 15.86 8.32
C LEU A 131 -10.51 14.38 8.67
N TRP A 132 -9.84 13.45 8.00
CA TRP A 132 -10.17 12.01 8.08
C TRP A 132 -9.08 11.13 8.71
N ALA A 133 -7.89 11.64 9.00
CA ALA A 133 -6.78 10.88 9.59
C ALA A 133 -7.15 10.06 10.85
N TYR A 134 -8.07 10.58 11.66
CA TYR A 134 -8.56 9.98 12.90
C TYR A 134 -9.94 9.30 12.78
N GLY A 135 -10.36 8.92 11.55
CA GLY A 135 -11.69 8.36 11.33
C GLY A 135 -11.86 7.69 9.96
N ARG A 136 -13.10 7.46 9.55
CA ARG A 136 -13.46 6.86 8.25
C ARG A 136 -14.57 7.68 7.60
N ASN A 137 -14.38 8.14 6.37
CA ASN A 137 -15.45 8.84 5.64
C ASN A 137 -16.55 7.84 5.26
N PRO A 138 -17.81 8.01 5.72
CA PRO A 138 -18.90 7.05 5.47
C PRO A 138 -19.32 6.93 4.00
N SER A 139 -18.78 7.77 3.11
CA SER A 139 -18.92 7.62 1.65
C SER A 139 -18.13 6.43 1.09
N TYR A 140 -17.19 5.88 1.87
CA TYR A 140 -16.32 4.77 1.50
C TYR A 140 -16.44 3.63 2.51
N TYR A 141 -16.18 2.41 2.05
CA TYR A 141 -16.13 1.24 2.91
C TYR A 141 -14.88 1.28 3.80
N ASP A 142 -15.02 0.86 5.05
CA ASP A 142 -13.93 0.75 6.03
C ASP A 142 -13.11 -0.53 5.78
N PHE A 143 -11.84 -0.37 5.43
CA PHE A 143 -10.94 -1.51 5.15
C PHE A 143 -9.99 -1.84 6.32
N GLU A 144 -10.10 -1.19 7.48
CA GLU A 144 -9.20 -1.37 8.63
C GLU A 144 -8.93 -2.85 8.94
N LYS A 145 -10.01 -3.65 8.99
CA LYS A 145 -9.99 -5.09 9.33
C LYS A 145 -9.82 -6.02 8.14
N LEU A 146 -9.72 -5.48 6.92
CA LEU A 146 -9.51 -6.25 5.68
C LEU A 146 -8.12 -6.01 5.05
N GLY A 147 -7.40 -4.98 5.50
CA GLY A 147 -6.15 -4.54 4.90
C GLY A 147 -6.35 -3.67 3.66
N GLY A 148 -5.29 -2.93 3.29
CA GLY A 148 -5.31 -1.98 2.17
C GLY A 148 -5.88 -0.60 2.52
N ASP A 149 -6.33 -0.36 3.75
CA ASP A 149 -7.00 0.90 4.12
C ASP A 149 -6.09 2.13 4.05
N CYS A 150 -4.79 1.99 4.29
CA CYS A 150 -3.84 3.08 4.03
C CYS A 150 -3.84 3.52 2.55
N THR A 151 -4.10 2.61 1.60
CA THR A 151 -4.23 2.96 0.18
C THR A 151 -5.63 3.48 -0.15
N ASN A 152 -6.66 3.01 0.54
CA ASN A 152 -8.02 3.56 0.48
C ASN A 152 -8.01 5.04 0.88
N PHE A 153 -7.47 5.37 2.06
CA PHE A 153 -7.29 6.74 2.55
C PHE A 153 -6.47 7.59 1.58
N ALA A 154 -5.31 7.11 1.13
CA ALA A 154 -4.51 7.81 0.13
C ALA A 154 -5.29 8.09 -1.16
N SER A 155 -6.07 7.11 -1.65
CA SER A 155 -6.91 7.29 -2.84
C SER A 155 -8.04 8.30 -2.62
N GLN A 156 -8.65 8.32 -1.43
CA GLN A 156 -9.64 9.34 -1.07
C GLN A 156 -9.02 10.76 -1.04
N CYS A 157 -7.83 10.92 -0.46
CA CYS A 157 -7.10 12.20 -0.44
C CYS A 157 -6.75 12.66 -1.87
N ILE A 158 -6.20 11.76 -2.70
CA ILE A 158 -5.93 12.04 -4.12
C ILE A 158 -7.22 12.41 -4.84
N TYR A 159 -8.36 11.75 -4.56
CA TYR A 159 -9.63 12.08 -5.21
C TYR A 159 -10.19 13.44 -4.78
N ALA A 160 -10.03 13.83 -3.51
CA ALA A 160 -10.39 15.18 -3.03
C ALA A 160 -9.59 16.29 -3.76
N GLY A 161 -8.32 16.03 -4.06
CA GLY A 161 -7.48 16.93 -4.86
C GLY A 161 -7.67 16.82 -6.38
N SER A 162 -8.03 15.65 -6.91
CA SER A 162 -8.14 15.41 -8.36
C SER A 162 -9.53 15.71 -8.92
N GLY A 163 -10.58 15.36 -8.18
CA GLY A 163 -11.98 15.42 -8.60
C GLY A 163 -12.34 14.52 -9.80
N VAL A 164 -11.48 13.57 -10.18
CA VAL A 164 -11.66 12.71 -11.36
C VAL A 164 -11.09 11.31 -11.10
N MET A 165 -11.94 10.29 -11.17
CA MET A 165 -11.53 8.87 -11.18
C MET A 165 -11.29 8.38 -12.61
N ASN A 166 -10.61 7.24 -12.74
CA ASN A 166 -10.42 6.56 -14.01
C ASN A 166 -11.18 5.23 -14.00
N TYR A 167 -12.36 5.21 -14.63
CA TYR A 167 -13.26 4.05 -14.66
C TYR A 167 -12.87 2.93 -15.65
N THR A 168 -11.63 2.88 -16.12
CA THR A 168 -11.16 1.78 -16.99
C THR A 168 -11.27 0.45 -16.22
N PRO A 169 -12.00 -0.56 -16.73
CA PRO A 169 -12.12 -1.85 -16.05
C PRO A 169 -10.76 -2.50 -15.81
N VAL A 170 -10.60 -3.11 -14.62
CA VAL A 170 -9.36 -3.76 -14.11
C VAL A 170 -8.15 -2.82 -13.92
N TYR A 171 -7.80 -2.01 -14.92
CA TYR A 171 -6.55 -1.23 -14.98
C TYR A 171 -6.67 0.25 -14.62
N GLY A 172 -7.89 0.76 -14.41
CA GLY A 172 -8.12 2.14 -13.99
C GLY A 172 -7.78 2.40 -12.53
N TRP A 173 -8.40 3.42 -11.96
CA TRP A 173 -8.35 3.79 -10.55
C TRP A 173 -9.68 4.42 -10.18
N TYR A 174 -10.54 3.64 -9.53
CA TYR A 174 -11.85 4.11 -9.11
C TYR A 174 -12.39 3.31 -7.92
N TYR A 175 -13.35 3.91 -7.23
CA TYR A 175 -14.21 3.30 -6.24
C TYR A 175 -15.65 3.74 -6.50
N ILE A 176 -16.57 2.77 -6.55
CA ILE A 176 -18.03 3.00 -6.58
C ILE A 176 -18.66 2.42 -5.32
N ASN A 177 -18.24 1.22 -4.93
CA ASN A 177 -18.53 0.61 -3.63
C ASN A 177 -17.49 -0.50 -3.32
N SER A 178 -17.63 -1.19 -2.19
CA SER A 178 -16.73 -2.28 -1.78
C SER A 178 -16.58 -3.39 -2.82
N PHE A 179 -17.64 -3.73 -3.56
CA PHE A 179 -17.67 -4.77 -4.58
C PHE A 179 -17.26 -4.26 -5.98
N ASN A 180 -17.36 -2.96 -6.23
CA ASN A 180 -17.05 -2.32 -7.52
C ASN A 180 -15.98 -1.22 -7.35
N ARG A 181 -14.71 -1.65 -7.36
CA ARG A 181 -13.50 -0.82 -7.26
C ARG A 181 -12.33 -1.52 -7.95
N THR A 182 -11.29 -0.79 -8.34
CA THR A 182 -10.05 -1.39 -8.84
C THR A 182 -9.06 -1.74 -7.72
N ALA A 183 -8.17 -2.72 -7.97
CA ALA A 183 -7.09 -3.07 -7.04
C ALA A 183 -6.14 -1.88 -6.74
N SER A 184 -6.03 -0.93 -7.68
CA SER A 184 -5.30 0.34 -7.52
C SER A 184 -5.89 1.29 -6.48
N TRP A 185 -7.17 1.16 -6.11
CA TRP A 185 -7.76 1.99 -5.05
C TRP A 185 -7.37 1.52 -3.64
N THR A 186 -7.18 0.22 -3.42
CA THR A 186 -6.90 -0.35 -2.08
C THR A 186 -5.60 -1.17 -2.02
N GLY A 187 -4.66 -0.97 -2.95
CA GLY A 187 -3.41 -1.74 -3.00
C GLY A 187 -2.20 -0.91 -3.42
N VAL A 188 -1.30 -0.65 -2.46
CA VAL A 188 -0.05 0.14 -2.57
C VAL A 188 0.64 0.05 -3.94
N ASN A 189 1.06 -1.16 -4.33
CA ASN A 189 1.82 -1.41 -5.56
C ASN A 189 0.96 -1.34 -6.84
N TYR A 190 -0.38 -1.37 -6.74
CA TYR A 190 -1.30 -1.13 -7.85
C TYR A 190 -1.61 0.37 -8.02
N LEU A 191 -1.72 1.12 -6.91
CA LEU A 191 -1.84 2.59 -6.93
C LEU A 191 -0.62 3.21 -7.63
N TYR A 192 0.58 2.73 -7.30
CA TYR A 192 1.82 3.10 -8.00
C TYR A 192 1.73 2.90 -9.50
N LYS A 193 1.47 1.66 -9.92
CA LYS A 193 1.42 1.25 -11.32
C LYS A 193 0.38 2.04 -12.10
N PHE A 194 -0.76 2.35 -11.48
CA PHE A 194 -1.72 3.29 -12.06
C PHE A 194 -1.09 4.68 -12.22
N LEU A 195 -0.68 5.34 -11.13
CA LEU A 195 -0.32 6.77 -11.16
C LEU A 195 0.79 7.12 -12.16
N VAL A 196 1.85 6.30 -12.28
CA VAL A 196 2.97 6.59 -13.20
C VAL A 196 2.71 6.17 -14.65
N ASN A 197 1.93 5.11 -14.87
CA ASN A 197 1.59 4.64 -16.22
C ASN A 197 0.28 5.24 -16.76
N ASN A 198 -0.49 5.96 -15.94
CA ASN A 198 -1.75 6.54 -16.38
C ASN A 198 -1.47 7.50 -17.55
N ARG A 199 -2.13 7.21 -18.68
CA ARG A 199 -2.32 8.14 -19.82
C ARG A 199 -3.81 8.44 -20.02
N GLY A 200 -4.69 7.68 -19.37
CA GLY A 200 -6.14 7.87 -19.29
C GLY A 200 -6.54 9.11 -18.50
N ALA A 201 -7.84 9.22 -18.17
CA ALA A 201 -8.36 10.26 -17.29
C ALA A 201 -7.85 10.09 -15.84
N GLY A 202 -8.13 11.07 -14.98
CA GLY A 202 -7.78 11.04 -13.56
C GLY A 202 -6.34 11.48 -13.25
N PRO A 203 -5.89 11.31 -12.00
CA PRO A 203 -4.59 11.79 -11.55
C PRO A 203 -3.45 11.00 -12.19
N PHE A 204 -2.27 11.62 -12.27
CA PHE A 204 -1.01 10.94 -12.58
C PHE A 204 0.10 11.50 -11.70
N ALA A 205 1.15 10.69 -11.52
CA ALA A 205 2.29 11.04 -10.70
C ALA A 205 3.61 10.71 -11.40
N GLU A 206 4.66 11.37 -10.95
CA GLU A 206 6.05 11.08 -11.30
C GLU A 206 6.78 10.66 -10.01
N GLU A 207 7.82 9.84 -10.15
CA GLU A 207 8.65 9.41 -9.02
C GLU A 207 9.80 10.40 -8.86
N VAL A 208 9.95 10.97 -7.67
CA VAL A 208 10.85 12.12 -7.44
C VAL A 208 11.77 11.92 -6.24
N ASP A 209 12.89 12.64 -6.26
CA ASP A 209 13.77 12.83 -5.11
C ASP A 209 13.10 13.65 -4.00
N ILE A 210 13.65 13.55 -2.79
CA ILE A 210 13.10 14.17 -1.58
C ILE A 210 13.01 15.72 -1.67
N SER A 211 13.79 16.32 -2.56
CA SER A 211 13.80 17.76 -2.87
C SER A 211 12.48 18.30 -3.43
N ASP A 212 11.74 17.48 -4.17
CA ASP A 212 10.61 17.91 -5.00
C ASP A 212 9.25 17.43 -4.45
N VAL A 213 9.29 16.86 -3.24
CA VAL A 213 8.14 16.40 -2.46
C VAL A 213 7.36 17.58 -1.91
N ARG A 214 6.03 17.55 -2.05
CA ARG A 214 5.13 18.61 -1.62
C ARG A 214 3.92 18.06 -0.86
N PRO A 215 3.26 18.86 -0.03
CA PRO A 215 1.96 18.50 0.52
C PRO A 215 0.97 18.07 -0.58
N GLY A 216 0.22 16.99 -0.31
CA GLY A 216 -0.68 16.32 -1.25
C GLY A 216 -0.03 15.19 -2.07
N ASP A 217 1.28 14.95 -1.92
CA ASP A 217 1.98 13.79 -2.50
C ASP A 217 1.86 12.53 -1.64
N ILE A 218 2.24 11.36 -2.19
CA ILE A 218 2.26 10.09 -1.46
C ILE A 218 3.70 9.62 -1.27
N ALA A 219 4.07 9.26 -0.04
CA ALA A 219 5.39 8.72 0.28
C ALA A 219 5.29 7.21 0.55
N GLN A 220 5.32 6.37 -0.49
CA GLN A 220 5.17 4.93 -0.29
C GLN A 220 6.41 4.33 0.40
N LEU A 221 6.16 3.48 1.42
CA LEU A 221 7.20 2.88 2.25
C LEU A 221 7.34 1.37 1.99
N SER A 222 8.56 0.86 2.03
CA SER A 222 8.86 -0.56 2.21
C SER A 222 9.68 -0.77 3.49
N PHE A 223 9.40 -1.87 4.17
CA PHE A 223 10.11 -2.28 5.38
C PHE A 223 11.11 -3.43 5.13
N ALA A 224 11.35 -3.80 3.86
CA ALA A 224 12.22 -4.93 3.51
C ALA A 224 13.06 -4.75 2.24
N ASP A 225 12.47 -4.33 1.11
CA ASP A 225 13.16 -4.29 -0.18
C ASP A 225 12.67 -3.16 -1.11
N SER A 226 13.48 -2.81 -2.12
CA SER A 226 13.19 -1.72 -3.05
C SER A 226 12.16 -2.04 -4.14
N LYS A 227 11.49 -3.21 -4.09
CA LYS A 227 10.59 -3.73 -5.12
C LYS A 227 9.15 -3.93 -4.65
N HIS A 228 8.94 -4.16 -3.35
CA HIS A 228 7.62 -4.31 -2.75
C HIS A 228 7.36 -3.27 -1.65
N PHE A 229 6.44 -2.35 -1.91
CA PHE A 229 6.02 -1.33 -0.95
C PHE A 229 4.83 -1.82 -0.14
N ASN A 230 4.80 -1.49 1.14
CA ASN A 230 3.86 -1.99 2.15
C ASN A 230 2.85 -0.93 2.62
N HIS A 231 3.20 0.36 2.55
CA HIS A 231 2.38 1.46 3.10
C HIS A 231 2.20 2.62 2.10
N SER A 232 1.23 3.51 2.36
CA SER A 232 0.91 4.68 1.52
C SER A 232 0.41 5.87 2.35
N PRO A 233 1.26 6.46 3.20
CA PRO A 233 0.94 7.69 3.92
C PRO A 233 0.88 8.89 2.97
N VAL A 234 0.06 9.88 3.30
CA VAL A 234 -0.15 11.12 2.53
C VAL A 234 0.70 12.24 3.13
N VAL A 235 1.49 12.93 2.31
CA VAL A 235 2.33 14.05 2.76
C VAL A 235 1.45 15.25 3.08
N VAL A 236 1.48 15.72 4.33
CA VAL A 236 0.75 16.92 4.78
C VAL A 236 1.67 18.12 5.03
N LYS A 237 2.95 17.88 5.36
CA LYS A 237 3.96 18.94 5.55
C LYS A 237 5.34 18.47 5.10
N VAL A 238 6.14 19.42 4.61
CA VAL A 238 7.55 19.22 4.24
C VAL A 238 8.37 20.36 4.86
N SER A 239 9.55 20.05 5.38
CA SER A 239 10.51 21.04 5.90
C SER A 239 11.15 21.87 4.79
N SER A 240 11.75 23.01 5.14
CA SER A 240 12.63 23.76 4.24
C SER A 240 14.01 23.88 4.89
N PRO A 241 15.07 23.22 4.37
CA PRO A 241 15.05 22.31 3.21
C PRO A 241 14.28 21.01 3.48
N PRO A 242 13.80 20.29 2.43
CA PRO A 242 13.20 18.97 2.58
C PRO A 242 14.17 17.93 3.17
N SER A 243 13.65 17.04 4.03
CA SER A 243 14.41 16.01 4.73
C SER A 243 13.48 14.92 5.25
N LEU A 244 13.96 13.69 5.42
CA LEU A 244 13.11 12.58 5.90
C LEU A 244 12.55 12.84 7.31
N GLU A 245 13.39 13.40 8.18
CA GLU A 245 13.06 13.83 9.55
C GLU A 245 12.04 14.99 9.61
N GLY A 246 11.87 15.72 8.50
CA GLY A 246 11.05 16.93 8.38
C GLY A 246 9.85 16.80 7.43
N ILE A 247 9.61 15.61 6.87
CA ILE A 247 8.35 15.29 6.18
C ILE A 247 7.37 14.75 7.24
N LEU A 248 6.20 15.39 7.31
CA LEU A 248 5.10 14.93 8.15
C LEU A 248 3.94 14.44 7.29
N VAL A 249 3.28 13.37 7.74
CA VAL A 249 2.28 12.64 6.98
C VAL A 249 1.03 12.33 7.80
N ALA A 250 -0.06 12.02 7.10
CA ALA A 250 -1.26 11.42 7.65
C ALA A 250 -1.46 9.99 7.13
N ALA A 251 -1.98 9.09 7.97
CA ALA A 251 -2.29 7.71 7.59
C ALA A 251 -3.27 7.02 8.57
N HIS A 252 -4.11 6.12 8.05
CA HIS A 252 -4.91 5.19 8.87
C HIS A 252 -4.09 4.03 9.49
N THR A 253 -2.75 4.07 9.42
CA THR A 253 -1.91 3.18 10.22
C THR A 253 -1.60 3.91 11.53
N PHE A 254 -2.15 3.37 12.62
CA PHE A 254 -2.23 4.02 13.94
C PHE A 254 -3.12 5.28 13.99
N ASP A 255 -3.94 5.53 12.96
CA ASP A 255 -4.86 6.67 12.83
C ASP A 255 -4.22 8.00 13.24
N THR A 256 -3.37 8.53 12.35
CA THR A 256 -2.39 9.55 12.70
C THR A 256 -2.32 10.69 11.67
N ASP A 257 -2.05 11.89 12.16
CA ASP A 257 -1.82 13.13 11.40
C ASP A 257 -0.55 13.84 11.92
N TYR A 258 0.10 14.60 11.05
CA TYR A 258 1.41 15.22 11.30
C TYR A 258 2.51 14.27 11.82
N TYR A 259 2.36 12.96 11.59
CA TYR A 259 3.32 11.94 12.02
C TYR A 259 4.62 12.04 11.22
N ARG A 260 5.77 11.80 11.83
CA ARG A 260 7.07 11.95 11.17
C ARG A 260 7.30 10.77 10.23
N LEU A 261 7.71 11.03 8.98
CA LEU A 261 7.91 9.96 8.01
C LEU A 261 9.03 8.99 8.39
N ALA A 262 10.04 9.49 9.10
CA ALA A 262 11.16 8.71 9.63
C ALA A 262 10.73 7.70 10.72
N ASP A 263 9.73 8.02 11.55
CA ASP A 263 9.31 7.21 12.71
C ASP A 263 8.62 5.89 12.31
N PHE A 264 8.28 5.72 11.03
CA PHE A 264 7.87 4.43 10.45
C PHE A 264 9.04 3.45 10.23
N GLU A 265 10.30 3.86 10.45
CA GLU A 265 11.52 3.10 10.18
C GLU A 265 11.59 2.44 8.78
N PRO A 266 11.30 3.17 7.68
CA PRO A 266 11.26 2.58 6.34
C PRO A 266 12.66 2.18 5.84
N ALA A 267 12.79 0.94 5.38
CA ALA A 267 13.99 0.46 4.69
C ALA A 267 14.17 1.13 3.31
N TYR A 268 13.06 1.44 2.63
CA TYR A 268 13.02 2.23 1.41
C TYR A 268 11.79 3.14 1.40
N VAL A 269 11.97 4.37 0.90
CA VAL A 269 10.88 5.31 0.60
C VAL A 269 10.96 5.64 -0.89
N ARG A 270 9.82 5.80 -1.55
CA ARG A 270 9.75 6.52 -2.82
C ARG A 270 8.59 7.50 -2.82
N PHE A 271 8.82 8.68 -3.38
CA PHE A 271 7.85 9.76 -3.38
C PHE A 271 7.14 9.84 -4.73
N LEU A 272 5.81 9.96 -4.69
CA LEU A 272 4.97 10.14 -5.86
C LEU A 272 4.47 11.59 -5.92
N HIS A 273 5.12 12.39 -6.75
CA HIS A 273 4.71 13.75 -7.02
C HIS A 273 3.46 13.75 -7.91
N ILE A 274 2.30 14.15 -7.38
CA ILE A 274 1.06 14.22 -8.17
C ILE A 274 1.10 15.44 -9.09
N ALA A 275 1.63 15.24 -10.31
CA ALA A 275 1.91 16.31 -11.27
C ALA A 275 0.62 16.95 -11.86
N GLY A 276 -0.48 16.21 -11.95
CA GLY A 276 -1.74 16.76 -12.44
C GLY A 276 -2.86 15.74 -12.63
N VAL A 277 -3.92 16.19 -13.28
CA VAL A 277 -5.14 15.42 -13.56
C VAL A 277 -5.44 15.51 -15.05
N ARG A 278 -5.62 14.38 -15.73
CA ARG A 278 -6.10 14.36 -17.13
C ARG A 278 -7.63 14.31 -17.17
N VAL A 279 -8.21 15.14 -18.04
CA VAL A 279 -9.65 15.15 -18.37
C VAL A 279 -9.84 14.98 -19.87
#